data_AF-G9ZKE8-F1
#
_entry.id   AF-G9ZKE8-F1
#
_cell.length_a   1.000
_cell.length_b   1.000
_cell.length_c   1.000
_cell.angle_alpha   90.00
_cell.angle_beta   90.00
_cell.angle_gamma   90.00
#
_symmetry.space_group_name_H-M   'P 1'
#
loop_
_entity.id
_entity.type
_entity.pdbx_description
1 polymer ?
#
loop_
_entity_poly.entity_id
_entity_poly.type
_entity_poly.pdbx_seq_one_letter_code
_entity_poly.pdbx_strand_id
1 'polypeptide(L)'
;MTKKESPTLKNQTQRTTPTQKWLIAIFTLILVFLIGSYIYLDHYYSRETTAQRFVTAIQKNHPKQVAALIRTDDPDFKINAHNVQPLINYYRNNPSQIKKLKRRMSTTGVVNNDMDFVDTGHHFFLFEKFLLEVKPIFPTIESNRSHTQIAINGKLAAQNLRKHTVRTFGPLIPGRYHIQATTTVRNKPIVLSRQFEWIEPTAADLKVTTNFK
;
A
#
# COMPACT_ATOMS: atom_id res chain seq x y z
N MET A 1 -4.70 -7.52 -94.95
CA MET A 1 -5.66 -7.49 -93.82
C MET A 1 -4.95 -7.95 -92.58
N THR A 2 -4.97 -7.10 -91.56
CA THR A 2 -4.09 -7.02 -90.39
C THR A 2 -4.52 -7.98 -89.28
N LYS A 3 -3.58 -8.79 -88.75
CA LYS A 3 -3.77 -9.62 -87.56
C LYS A 3 -3.58 -8.75 -86.31
N LYS A 4 -4.66 -8.48 -85.58
CA LYS A 4 -4.64 -7.77 -84.29
C LYS A 4 -3.95 -8.64 -83.23
N GLU A 5 -2.91 -8.10 -82.60
CA GLU A 5 -2.30 -8.66 -81.40
C GLU A 5 -3.16 -8.36 -80.17
N SER A 6 -3.32 -9.36 -79.29
CA SER A 6 -4.01 -9.25 -78.01
C SER A 6 -3.14 -8.50 -76.99
N PRO A 7 -3.67 -7.50 -76.27
CA PRO A 7 -2.91 -6.85 -75.21
C PRO A 7 -2.82 -7.76 -73.99
N THR A 8 -1.60 -8.11 -73.60
CA THR A 8 -1.31 -8.76 -72.33
C THR A 8 -1.58 -7.78 -71.18
N LEU A 9 -2.48 -8.16 -70.28
CA LEU A 9 -2.73 -7.45 -69.02
C LEU A 9 -1.47 -7.53 -68.13
N LYS A 10 -0.69 -6.45 -68.10
CA LYS A 10 0.39 -6.26 -67.12
C LYS A 10 -0.21 -6.23 -65.72
N ASN A 11 0.13 -7.22 -64.90
CA ASN A 11 -0.02 -7.16 -63.45
C ASN A 11 0.71 -5.92 -62.92
N GLN A 12 -0.05 -4.91 -62.50
CA GLN A 12 0.48 -3.75 -61.79
C GLN A 12 0.80 -4.18 -60.36
N THR A 13 2.01 -4.70 -60.16
CA THR A 13 2.61 -4.74 -58.83
C THR A 13 2.81 -3.30 -58.37
N GLN A 14 2.04 -2.89 -57.36
CA GLN A 14 2.14 -1.57 -56.74
C GLN A 14 3.59 -1.33 -56.29
N ARG A 15 4.30 -0.45 -57.01
CA ARG A 15 5.66 -0.01 -56.67
C ARG A 15 5.56 0.98 -55.50
N THR A 16 5.78 0.49 -54.28
CA THR A 16 6.01 1.35 -53.13
C THR A 16 7.36 2.08 -53.31
N THR A 17 7.35 3.40 -53.19
CA THR A 17 8.58 4.22 -53.33
C THR A 17 9.51 3.94 -52.13
N PRO A 18 10.85 4.12 -52.26
CA PRO A 18 11.81 3.74 -51.22
C PRO A 18 11.57 4.46 -49.88
N THR A 19 11.00 5.67 -49.90
CA THR A 19 10.58 6.43 -48.71
C THR A 19 9.38 5.79 -48.01
N GLN A 20 8.43 5.20 -48.73
CA GLN A 20 7.30 4.47 -48.16
C GLN A 20 7.73 3.16 -47.49
N LYS A 21 8.74 2.46 -48.03
CA LYS A 21 9.27 1.23 -47.41
C LYS A 21 9.96 1.50 -46.06
N TRP A 22 10.71 2.59 -45.96
CA TRP A 22 11.31 3.04 -44.70
C TRP A 22 10.25 3.49 -43.68
N LEU A 23 9.21 4.21 -44.12
CA LEU A 23 8.09 4.57 -43.26
C LEU A 23 7.34 3.34 -42.73
N ILE A 24 7.10 2.33 -43.58
CA ILE A 24 6.48 1.06 -43.16
C ILE A 24 7.39 0.31 -42.18
N ALA A 25 8.70 0.26 -42.42
CA ALA A 25 9.65 -0.38 -41.50
C ALA A 25 9.69 0.31 -40.13
N ILE A 26 9.74 1.65 -40.11
CA ILE A 26 9.70 2.46 -38.88
C ILE A 26 8.37 2.25 -38.16
N PHE A 27 7.25 2.32 -38.88
CA PHE A 27 5.92 2.07 -38.33
C PHE A 27 5.80 0.67 -37.72
N THR A 28 6.31 -0.34 -38.41
CA THR A 28 6.32 -1.73 -37.92
C THR A 28 7.18 -1.85 -36.66
N LEU A 29 8.35 -1.22 -36.62
CA LEU A 29 9.22 -1.20 -35.45
C LEU A 29 8.55 -0.53 -34.24
N ILE A 30 7.90 0.62 -34.45
CA ILE A 30 7.13 1.32 -33.42
C ILE A 30 5.98 0.44 -32.93
N LEU A 31 5.27 -0.25 -33.83
CA LEU A 31 4.16 -1.12 -33.45
C LEU A 31 4.62 -2.29 -32.58
N VAL A 32 5.73 -2.96 -32.95
CA VAL A 32 6.33 -4.03 -32.14
C VAL A 32 6.75 -3.50 -30.77
N PHE A 33 7.36 -2.32 -30.72
CA PHE A 33 7.75 -1.69 -29.47
C PHE A 33 6.54 -1.35 -28.58
N LEU A 34 5.45 -0.85 -29.16
CA LEU A 34 4.21 -0.53 -28.44
C LEU A 34 3.56 -1.80 -27.87
N ILE A 35 3.48 -2.89 -28.65
CA ILE A 35 2.93 -4.17 -28.18
C ILE A 35 3.79 -4.74 -27.05
N GLY A 36 5.12 -4.76 -27.23
CA GLY A 36 6.04 -5.23 -26.21
C GLY A 36 5.94 -4.41 -24.91
N SER A 37 5.87 -3.09 -25.03
CA SER A 37 5.68 -2.19 -23.90
C SER A 37 4.35 -2.42 -23.21
N TYR A 38 3.26 -2.58 -23.97
CA TYR A 38 1.92 -2.85 -23.42
C TYR A 38 1.92 -4.12 -22.57
N ILE A 39 2.43 -5.24 -23.09
CA ILE A 39 2.48 -6.53 -22.37
C ILE A 39 3.31 -6.39 -21.08
N TYR A 40 4.45 -5.68 -21.16
CA TYR A 40 5.28 -5.43 -19.99
C TYR A 40 4.55 -4.59 -18.92
N LEU A 41 3.93 -3.47 -19.32
CA LEU A 41 3.20 -2.60 -18.41
C LEU A 41 1.98 -3.30 -17.82
N ASP A 42 1.23 -4.06 -18.61
CA ASP A 42 0.07 -4.83 -18.16
C ASP A 42 0.45 -5.81 -17.05
N HIS A 43 1.48 -6.63 -17.29
CA HIS A 43 2.01 -7.53 -16.27
C HIS A 43 2.56 -6.74 -15.06
N TYR A 44 3.23 -5.61 -15.29
CA TYR A 44 3.74 -4.75 -14.21
C TYR A 44 2.62 -4.17 -13.35
N TYR A 45 1.48 -3.78 -13.89
CA TYR A 45 0.40 -3.17 -13.12
C TYR A 45 -0.61 -4.19 -12.57
N SER A 46 -0.50 -5.46 -12.99
CA SER A 46 -1.33 -6.55 -12.46
C SER A 46 -1.36 -6.62 -10.92
N ARG A 47 -2.45 -7.20 -10.41
CA ARG A 47 -2.68 -7.41 -8.98
C ARG A 47 -1.52 -8.15 -8.32
N GLU A 48 -1.03 -9.22 -8.93
CA GLU A 48 0.00 -10.08 -8.35
C GLU A 48 1.36 -9.36 -8.25
N THR A 49 1.79 -8.68 -9.30
CA THR A 49 3.06 -7.94 -9.28
C THR A 49 3.00 -6.74 -8.35
N THR A 50 1.85 -6.06 -8.26
CA THR A 50 1.65 -4.98 -7.28
C THR A 50 1.70 -5.50 -5.85
N ALA A 51 1.05 -6.62 -5.54
CA ALA A 51 1.14 -7.28 -4.24
C ALA A 51 2.58 -7.71 -3.90
N GLN A 52 3.31 -8.26 -4.87
CA GLN A 52 4.72 -8.62 -4.71
C GLN A 52 5.58 -7.38 -4.43
N ARG A 53 5.37 -6.27 -5.14
CA ARG A 53 6.07 -5.00 -4.89
C ARG A 53 5.78 -4.48 -3.49
N PHE A 54 4.53 -4.51 -3.05
CA PHE A 54 4.13 -4.08 -1.71
C PHE A 54 4.87 -4.84 -0.61
N VAL A 55 4.83 -6.18 -0.69
CA VAL A 55 5.53 -7.07 0.25
C VAL A 55 7.05 -6.88 0.19
N THR A 56 7.61 -6.71 -1.00
CA THR A 56 9.05 -6.45 -1.17
C THR A 56 9.44 -5.11 -0.53
N ALA A 57 8.63 -4.06 -0.69
CA ALA A 57 8.88 -2.76 -0.08
C ALA A 57 8.82 -2.83 1.46
N ILE A 58 7.89 -3.63 2.02
CA ILE A 58 7.87 -3.92 3.45
C ILE A 58 9.15 -4.63 3.89
N GLN A 59 9.55 -5.70 3.22
CA GLN A 59 10.74 -6.49 3.57
C GLN A 59 12.02 -5.66 3.54
N LYS A 60 12.17 -4.82 2.51
CA LYS A 60 13.32 -3.92 2.34
C LYS A 60 13.23 -2.65 3.20
N ASN A 61 12.18 -2.48 4.00
CA ASN A 61 11.97 -1.29 4.84
C ASN A 61 11.99 0.01 4.01
N HIS A 62 11.21 0.05 2.93
CA HIS A 62 11.06 1.21 2.04
C HIS A 62 9.73 1.94 2.31
N PRO A 63 9.62 2.74 3.39
CA PRO A 63 8.34 3.27 3.84
C PRO A 63 7.67 4.21 2.83
N LYS A 64 8.43 4.93 2.01
CA LYS A 64 7.86 5.76 0.94
C LYS A 64 7.15 4.92 -0.13
N GLN A 65 7.71 3.77 -0.49
CA GLN A 65 7.13 2.86 -1.48
C GLN A 65 5.89 2.17 -0.92
N VAL A 66 5.92 1.80 0.37
CA VAL A 66 4.76 1.24 1.07
C VAL A 66 3.63 2.27 1.14
N ALA A 67 3.92 3.50 1.57
CA ALA A 67 2.95 4.57 1.66
C ALA A 67 2.30 4.92 0.30
N ALA A 68 3.07 4.87 -0.80
CA ALA A 68 2.54 5.13 -2.14
C ALA A 68 1.55 4.06 -2.64
N LEU A 69 1.56 2.88 -2.02
CA LEU A 69 0.69 1.75 -2.36
C LEU A 69 -0.47 1.58 -1.37
N ILE A 70 -0.67 2.53 -0.46
CA ILE A 70 -1.74 2.51 0.54
C ILE A 70 -2.65 3.70 0.31
N ARG A 71 -3.95 3.47 0.49
CA ARG A 71 -4.97 4.51 0.58
C ARG A 71 -5.83 4.30 1.82
N THR A 72 -6.57 5.33 2.18
CA THR A 72 -7.57 5.33 3.24
C THR A 72 -8.76 6.15 2.74
N ASP A 73 -9.95 5.81 3.19
CA ASP A 73 -11.19 6.56 2.98
C ASP A 73 -11.33 7.71 4.00
N ASP A 74 -10.68 7.59 5.16
CA ASP A 74 -10.62 8.64 6.18
C ASP A 74 -9.89 9.91 5.65
N PRO A 75 -10.59 11.06 5.56
CA PRO A 75 -10.03 12.30 5.02
C PRO A 75 -8.98 12.96 5.92
N ASP A 76 -9.02 12.67 7.23
CA ASP A 76 -8.09 13.23 8.22
C ASP A 76 -6.80 12.40 8.31
N PHE A 77 -6.78 11.19 7.74
CA PHE A 77 -5.63 10.30 7.77
C PHE A 77 -4.75 10.37 6.51
N LYS A 78 -3.74 11.25 6.53
CA LYS A 78 -2.78 11.35 5.41
C LYS A 78 -1.68 10.31 5.50
N ILE A 79 -1.75 9.28 4.66
CA ILE A 79 -0.72 8.23 4.53
C ILE A 79 0.64 8.83 4.14
N ASN A 80 1.70 8.44 4.86
CA ASN A 80 3.06 8.92 4.63
C ASN A 80 4.10 7.91 5.16
N ALA A 81 5.39 8.14 4.88
CA ALA A 81 6.45 7.22 5.28
C ALA A 81 6.55 6.98 6.81
N HIS A 82 6.17 7.95 7.64
CA HIS A 82 6.24 7.81 9.08
C HIS A 82 5.07 6.99 9.65
N ASN A 83 3.83 7.27 9.21
CA ASN A 83 2.66 6.60 9.78
C ASN A 83 2.48 5.16 9.30
N VAL A 84 3.10 4.74 8.19
CA VAL A 84 3.10 3.33 7.74
C VAL A 84 4.15 2.46 8.44
N GLN A 85 5.08 3.05 9.18
CA GLN A 85 6.16 2.31 9.83
C GLN A 85 5.66 1.23 10.82
N PRO A 86 4.58 1.44 11.60
CA PRO A 86 3.97 0.39 12.44
C PRO A 86 3.55 -0.86 11.67
N LEU A 87 2.94 -0.68 10.48
CA LEU A 87 2.55 -1.77 9.59
C LEU A 87 3.78 -2.54 9.08
N ILE A 88 4.80 -1.81 8.63
CA ILE A 88 6.07 -2.38 8.15
C ILE A 88 6.75 -3.18 9.26
N ASN A 89 6.84 -2.61 10.45
CA ASN A 89 7.46 -3.24 11.61
C ASN A 89 6.74 -4.54 12.01
N TYR A 90 5.41 -4.58 11.92
CA TYR A 90 4.66 -5.80 12.18
C TYR A 90 5.04 -6.91 11.19
N TYR A 91 4.91 -6.67 9.88
CA TYR A 91 5.09 -7.71 8.87
C TYR A 91 6.55 -8.16 8.72
N ARG A 92 7.52 -7.26 8.91
CA ARG A 92 8.95 -7.64 8.91
C ARG A 92 9.29 -8.61 10.04
N ASN A 93 8.64 -8.46 11.19
CA ASN A 93 8.82 -9.35 12.34
C ASN A 93 7.93 -10.60 12.29
N ASN A 94 7.05 -10.72 11.29
CA ASN A 94 6.12 -11.82 11.12
C ASN A 94 6.16 -12.42 9.69
N PRO A 95 7.20 -13.22 9.34
CA PRO A 95 7.38 -13.77 7.99
C PRO A 95 6.24 -14.70 7.52
N SER A 96 5.52 -15.34 8.43
CA SER A 96 4.33 -16.13 8.07
C SER A 96 3.17 -15.23 7.62
N GLN A 97 3.00 -14.10 8.30
CA GLN A 97 1.93 -13.14 8.02
C GLN A 97 2.19 -12.38 6.72
N ILE A 98 3.46 -12.08 6.39
CA ILE A 98 3.77 -11.43 5.11
C ILE A 98 3.47 -12.33 3.90
N LYS A 99 3.66 -13.65 4.03
CA LYS A 99 3.28 -14.63 2.99
C LYS A 99 1.76 -14.70 2.84
N LYS A 100 1.02 -14.70 3.97
CA LYS A 100 -0.45 -14.66 3.96
C LYS A 100 -0.98 -13.37 3.34
N LEU A 101 -0.37 -12.22 3.67
CA LEU A 101 -0.67 -10.92 3.10
C LEU A 101 -0.51 -10.97 1.57
N LYS A 102 0.65 -11.40 1.07
CA LYS A 102 0.88 -11.56 -0.38
C LYS A 102 -0.23 -12.39 -1.02
N ARG A 103 -0.48 -13.58 -0.47
CA ARG A 103 -1.48 -14.50 -1.02
C ARG A 103 -2.87 -13.86 -1.08
N ARG A 104 -3.34 -13.30 0.03
CA ARG A 104 -4.67 -12.66 0.12
C ARG A 104 -4.81 -11.50 -0.86
N MET A 105 -3.81 -10.61 -0.95
CA MET A 105 -3.79 -9.52 -1.92
C MET A 105 -3.85 -10.04 -3.36
N SER A 106 -3.05 -11.05 -3.71
CA SER A 106 -3.00 -11.60 -5.06
C SER A 106 -4.27 -12.37 -5.47
N THR A 107 -4.89 -13.11 -4.55
CA THR A 107 -6.02 -14.01 -4.88
C THR A 107 -7.38 -13.38 -4.66
N THR A 108 -7.66 -12.94 -3.43
CA THR A 108 -9.01 -12.54 -3.01
C THR A 108 -9.20 -11.02 -3.02
N GLY A 109 -8.11 -10.25 -2.95
CA GLY A 109 -8.17 -8.81 -2.67
C GLY A 109 -8.43 -8.53 -1.19
N VAL A 110 -9.35 -9.26 -0.56
CA VAL A 110 -9.65 -9.11 0.88
C VAL A 110 -8.48 -9.59 1.74
N VAL A 111 -7.85 -8.67 2.49
CA VAL A 111 -6.77 -9.01 3.43
C VAL A 111 -7.36 -9.33 4.79
N ASN A 112 -8.17 -8.42 5.34
CA ASN A 112 -8.92 -8.60 6.58
C ASN A 112 -10.01 -7.53 6.74
N ASN A 113 -10.64 -7.44 7.91
CA ASN A 113 -11.76 -6.52 8.15
C ASN A 113 -11.40 -5.02 7.97
N ASP A 114 -10.13 -4.69 8.17
CA ASP A 114 -9.59 -3.34 8.17
C ASP A 114 -8.71 -3.04 6.95
N MET A 115 -8.44 -4.04 6.10
CA MET A 115 -7.54 -3.91 4.96
C MET A 115 -8.03 -4.72 3.76
N ASP A 116 -8.17 -4.03 2.63
CA ASP A 116 -8.57 -4.62 1.36
C ASP A 116 -7.64 -4.15 0.24
N PHE A 117 -7.29 -5.05 -0.66
CA PHE A 117 -6.50 -4.77 -1.85
C PHE A 117 -7.42 -4.62 -3.04
N VAL A 118 -7.62 -3.38 -3.45
CA VAL A 118 -8.72 -2.98 -4.33
C VAL A 118 -8.20 -2.32 -5.58
N ASP A 119 -8.93 -2.51 -6.67
CA ASP A 119 -8.75 -1.72 -7.88
C ASP A 119 -9.27 -0.30 -7.64
N THR A 120 -8.44 0.68 -7.96
CA THR A 120 -8.71 2.11 -7.79
C THR A 120 -8.75 2.86 -9.11
N GLY A 121 -8.91 2.13 -10.22
CA GLY A 121 -9.03 2.64 -11.57
C GLY A 121 -7.82 2.26 -12.40
N HIS A 122 -7.36 3.17 -13.27
CA HIS A 122 -6.36 2.83 -14.26
C HIS A 122 -5.21 3.86 -14.31
N HIS A 123 -3.98 3.37 -14.43
CA HIS A 123 -2.84 4.14 -14.90
C HIS A 123 -2.93 4.32 -16.42
N PHE A 124 -2.69 5.55 -16.88
CA PHE A 124 -2.67 5.89 -18.31
C PHE A 124 -3.91 5.40 -19.08
N PHE A 125 -5.07 5.32 -18.42
CA PHE A 125 -6.35 4.82 -18.95
C PHE A 125 -6.41 3.33 -19.30
N LEU A 126 -5.30 2.57 -19.22
CA LEU A 126 -5.24 1.20 -19.72
C LEU A 126 -4.88 0.17 -18.65
N PHE A 127 -4.05 0.53 -17.68
CA PHE A 127 -3.46 -0.45 -16.77
C PHE A 127 -4.11 -0.37 -15.40
N GLU A 128 -4.56 -1.49 -14.84
CA GLU A 128 -5.21 -1.54 -13.53
C GLU A 128 -4.36 -0.87 -12.44
N LYS A 129 -4.99 -0.21 -11.47
CA LYS A 129 -4.32 0.46 -10.37
C LYS A 129 -4.77 -0.12 -9.05
N PHE A 130 -3.97 -1.03 -8.50
CA PHE A 130 -4.24 -1.60 -7.20
C PHE A 130 -3.58 -0.82 -6.05
N LEU A 131 -4.36 -0.55 -5.01
CA LEU A 131 -3.87 0.01 -3.75
C LEU A 131 -4.42 -0.81 -2.58
N LEU A 132 -3.66 -0.86 -1.48
CA LEU A 132 -4.17 -1.37 -0.22
C LEU A 132 -5.00 -0.28 0.44
N GLU A 133 -6.32 -0.44 0.43
CA GLU A 133 -7.23 0.33 1.26
C GLU A 133 -7.11 -0.12 2.70
N VAL A 134 -6.93 0.84 3.60
CA VAL A 134 -6.71 0.60 5.01
C VAL A 134 -7.63 1.50 5.81
N LYS A 135 -8.42 0.89 6.70
CA LYS A 135 -9.24 1.57 7.69
C LYS A 135 -8.38 1.92 8.90
N PRO A 136 -8.32 3.19 9.31
CA PRO A 136 -7.57 3.57 10.49
C PRO A 136 -8.23 3.04 11.76
N ILE A 137 -7.41 2.81 12.78
CA ILE A 137 -7.83 2.35 14.10
C ILE A 137 -7.70 3.48 15.12
N PHE A 138 -8.53 3.42 16.17
CA PHE A 138 -8.66 4.45 17.19
C PHE A 138 -8.59 3.83 18.60
N PRO A 139 -7.42 3.37 19.06
CA PRO A 139 -7.25 2.86 20.41
C PRO A 139 -7.61 3.90 21.47
N THR A 140 -8.25 3.44 22.54
CA THR A 140 -8.55 4.22 23.73
C THR A 140 -7.65 3.78 24.88
N ILE A 141 -6.99 4.72 25.53
CA ILE A 141 -6.15 4.45 26.69
C ILE A 141 -6.78 5.08 27.92
N GLU A 142 -7.11 4.26 28.91
CA GLU A 142 -7.54 4.70 30.24
C GLU A 142 -6.33 4.81 31.17
N SER A 143 -6.22 5.93 31.86
CA SER A 143 -5.21 6.12 32.88
C SER A 143 -5.72 5.76 34.28
N ASN A 144 -5.08 4.81 34.97
CA ASN A 144 -5.42 4.47 36.36
C ASN A 144 -4.77 5.39 37.43
N ARG A 145 -3.98 6.39 37.03
CA ARG A 145 -3.29 7.35 37.90
C ARG A 145 -3.32 8.77 37.32
N SER A 146 -3.37 9.79 38.16
CA SER A 146 -3.29 11.19 37.71
C SER A 146 -1.85 11.58 37.33
N HIS A 147 -1.71 12.62 36.50
CA HIS A 147 -0.44 13.10 35.95
C HIS A 147 0.26 12.08 35.05
N THR A 148 -0.52 11.22 34.41
CA THR A 148 0.02 10.24 33.46
C THR A 148 0.29 10.90 32.11
N GLN A 149 1.47 10.63 31.58
CA GLN A 149 1.88 10.94 30.21
C GLN A 149 1.82 9.67 29.37
N ILE A 150 1.39 9.78 28.12
CA ILE A 150 1.33 8.67 27.17
C ILE A 150 2.20 9.02 25.96
N ALA A 151 3.13 8.15 25.62
CA ALA A 151 3.89 8.19 24.38
C ALA A 151 3.56 6.98 23.51
N ILE A 152 3.44 7.21 22.21
CA ILE A 152 3.19 6.20 21.18
C ILE A 152 4.40 6.17 20.25
N ASN A 153 5.07 5.03 20.15
CA ASN A 153 6.31 4.86 19.40
C ASN A 153 7.37 5.92 19.76
N GLY A 154 7.48 6.23 21.06
CA GLY A 154 8.42 7.23 21.58
C GLY A 154 8.00 8.70 21.38
N LYS A 155 6.88 8.98 20.73
CA LYS A 155 6.34 10.34 20.57
C LYS A 155 5.30 10.64 21.64
N LEU A 156 5.45 11.75 22.34
CA LEU A 156 4.48 12.21 23.34
C LEU A 156 3.12 12.47 22.66
N ALA A 157 2.11 11.71 23.06
CA ALA A 157 0.77 11.75 22.48
C ALA A 157 -0.26 12.38 23.43
N ALA A 158 -0.07 12.25 24.75
CA ALA A 158 -0.86 12.95 25.75
C ALA A 158 -0.03 13.20 27.02
N GLN A 159 -0.39 14.26 27.74
CA GLN A 159 0.22 14.63 29.01
C GLN A 159 -0.86 14.98 30.02
N ASN A 160 -0.53 14.87 31.31
CA ASN A 160 -1.37 15.27 32.43
C ASN A 160 -2.77 14.64 32.42
N LEU A 161 -2.88 13.36 32.02
CA LEU A 161 -4.14 12.63 32.15
C LEU A 161 -4.54 12.51 33.61
N ARG A 162 -5.83 12.67 33.90
CA ARG A 162 -6.39 12.44 35.24
C ARG A 162 -6.70 10.97 35.43
N LYS A 163 -6.80 10.54 36.68
CA LYS A 163 -7.24 9.19 37.03
C LYS A 163 -8.61 8.87 36.40
N HIS A 164 -8.77 7.66 35.88
CA HIS A 164 -9.94 7.15 35.15
C HIS A 164 -10.33 7.95 33.90
N THR A 165 -9.42 8.78 33.37
CA THR A 165 -9.64 9.45 32.10
C THR A 165 -9.34 8.49 30.96
N VAL A 166 -10.33 8.30 30.10
CA VAL A 166 -10.20 7.59 28.82
C VAL A 166 -9.90 8.61 27.73
N ARG A 167 -8.88 8.36 26.93
CA ARG A 167 -8.55 9.20 25.76
C ARG A 167 -8.36 8.34 24.53
N THR A 168 -8.95 8.77 23.41
CA THR A 168 -8.79 8.14 22.09
C THR A 168 -7.55 8.68 21.40
N PHE A 169 -6.81 7.81 20.73
CA PHE A 169 -5.61 8.13 19.96
C PHE A 169 -5.78 7.64 18.52
N GLY A 170 -5.57 8.52 17.55
CA GLY A 170 -5.70 8.20 16.13
C GLY A 170 -5.97 9.44 15.28
N PRO A 171 -6.16 9.27 13.97
CA PRO A 171 -6.16 7.98 13.24
C PRO A 171 -4.78 7.29 13.21
N LEU A 172 -4.74 5.97 13.42
CA LEU A 172 -3.54 5.14 13.33
C LEU A 172 -3.71 4.06 12.26
N ILE A 173 -2.63 3.70 11.56
CA ILE A 173 -2.68 2.55 10.66
C ILE A 173 -2.66 1.24 11.49
N PRO A 174 -3.35 0.17 11.08
CA PRO A 174 -3.12 -1.16 11.64
C PRO A 174 -1.62 -1.51 11.64
N GLY A 175 -1.10 -2.03 12.75
CA GLY A 175 0.34 -2.26 12.88
C GLY A 175 0.81 -2.54 14.30
N ARG A 176 2.14 -2.59 14.45
CA ARG A 176 2.79 -2.77 15.74
C ARG A 176 3.10 -1.42 16.39
N TYR A 177 2.62 -1.23 17.62
CA TYR A 177 2.79 -0.02 18.40
C TYR A 177 3.45 -0.29 19.74
N HIS A 178 4.33 0.63 20.15
CA HIS A 178 4.92 0.68 21.47
C HIS A 178 4.27 1.81 22.26
N ILE A 179 3.51 1.45 23.30
CA ILE A 179 2.84 2.40 24.17
C ILE A 179 3.63 2.49 25.48
N GLN A 180 4.02 3.71 25.84
CA GLN A 180 4.67 4.02 27.09
C GLN A 180 3.78 4.97 27.89
N ALA A 181 3.44 4.57 29.11
CA ALA A 181 2.77 5.42 30.07
C ALA A 181 3.76 5.77 31.17
N THR A 182 3.89 7.05 31.50
CA THR A 182 4.78 7.53 32.56
C THR A 182 3.97 8.31 33.59
N THR A 183 4.14 8.00 34.87
CA THR A 183 3.51 8.72 35.99
C THR A 183 4.52 8.92 37.10
N THR A 184 4.32 9.92 37.97
CA THR A 184 5.16 10.12 39.16
C THR A 184 4.49 9.56 40.40
N VAL A 185 5.20 8.72 41.15
CA VAL A 185 4.75 8.18 42.45
C VAL A 185 5.85 8.43 43.47
N ARG A 186 5.52 9.09 44.60
CA ARG A 186 6.50 9.45 45.64
C ARG A 186 7.76 10.14 45.08
N ASN A 187 7.54 11.13 44.20
CA ASN A 187 8.59 11.89 43.49
C ASN A 187 9.54 11.06 42.60
N LYS A 188 9.19 9.81 42.29
CA LYS A 188 9.94 8.96 41.34
C LYS A 188 9.09 8.68 40.09
N PRO A 189 9.65 8.82 38.88
CA PRO A 189 8.95 8.44 37.67
C PRO A 189 8.83 6.91 37.59
N ILE A 190 7.63 6.42 37.30
CA ILE A 190 7.33 5.03 36.98
C ILE A 190 6.91 4.99 35.53
N VAL A 191 7.57 4.12 34.75
CA VAL A 191 7.27 3.91 33.33
C VAL A 191 6.68 2.52 33.14
N LEU A 192 5.50 2.46 32.54
CA LEU A 192 4.87 1.25 32.03
C LEU A 192 5.04 1.23 30.52
N SER A 193 5.62 0.15 30.00
CA SER A 193 5.94 0.02 28.58
C SER A 193 5.35 -1.29 28.06
N ARG A 194 4.50 -1.23 27.01
CA ARG A 194 3.86 -2.40 26.41
C ARG A 194 3.84 -2.30 24.89
N GLN A 195 3.92 -3.44 24.23
CA GLN A 195 3.77 -3.55 22.78
C GLN A 195 2.38 -4.09 22.45
N PHE A 196 1.78 -3.56 21.40
CA PHE A 196 0.47 -3.96 20.88
C PHE A 196 0.59 -4.24 19.38
N GLU A 197 -0.05 -5.29 18.90
CA GLU A 197 -0.10 -5.66 17.48
C GLU A 197 -1.53 -5.54 16.97
N TRP A 198 -1.93 -4.33 16.62
CA TRP A 198 -3.28 -4.03 16.15
C TRP A 198 -3.37 -4.15 14.63
N ILE A 199 -3.30 -5.37 14.10
CA ILE A 199 -3.43 -5.64 12.66
C ILE A 199 -4.85 -6.00 12.24
N GLU A 200 -5.54 -6.73 13.11
CA GLU A 200 -6.95 -7.11 13.02
C GLU A 200 -7.56 -6.96 14.42
N PRO A 201 -7.50 -5.77 15.04
CA PRO A 201 -7.89 -5.61 16.43
C PRO A 201 -9.40 -5.76 16.59
N THR A 202 -9.83 -6.49 17.62
CA THR A 202 -11.22 -6.41 18.07
C THR A 202 -11.46 -5.09 18.82
N ALA A 203 -12.72 -4.73 19.03
CA ALA A 203 -13.07 -3.58 19.86
C ALA A 203 -12.53 -3.67 21.30
N ALA A 204 -12.28 -4.88 21.81
CA ALA A 204 -11.66 -5.09 23.11
C ALA A 204 -10.14 -4.83 23.07
N ASP A 205 -9.45 -5.23 22.00
CA ASP A 205 -7.99 -5.04 21.84
C ASP A 205 -7.59 -3.57 21.74
N LEU A 206 -8.51 -2.71 21.29
CA LEU A 206 -8.33 -1.26 21.23
C LEU A 206 -8.50 -0.56 22.58
N LYS A 207 -9.00 -1.25 23.61
CA LYS A 207 -9.14 -0.71 24.97
C LYS A 207 -7.93 -1.08 25.81
N VAL A 208 -7.12 -0.09 26.16
CA VAL A 208 -5.91 -0.27 26.96
C VAL A 208 -6.04 0.46 28.28
N THR A 209 -5.74 -0.21 29.39
CA THR A 209 -5.66 0.44 30.71
C THR A 209 -4.21 0.47 31.19
N THR A 210 -3.74 1.63 31.64
CA THR A 210 -2.45 1.71 32.33
C THR A 210 -2.63 1.05 33.70
N ASN A 211 -1.87 -0.01 34.02
CA ASN A 211 -1.98 -0.70 35.30
C ASN A 211 -0.72 -0.47 36.14
N PHE A 212 -0.49 0.79 36.55
CA PHE A 212 0.58 1.10 37.51
C PHE A 212 0.26 0.49 38.87
N LYS A 213 1.22 -0.26 39.44
CA LYS A 213 1.17 -0.76 40.81
C LYS A 213 1.45 0.40 41.78
#